data_AF-A0A9X0D4J7-F1
#
_entry.id   AF-A0A9X0D4J7-F1
#
_cell.length_a   1.000
_cell.length_b   1.000
_cell.length_c   1.000
_cell.angle_alpha   90.00
_cell.angle_beta   90.00
_cell.angle_gamma   90.00
#
_symmetry.space_group_name_H-M   'P 1'
#
loop_
_entity.id
_entity.type
_entity.pdbx_description
1 polymer ?
#
loop_
_entity_poly.entity_id
_entity_poly.type
_entity_poly.pdbx_seq_one_letter_code
_entity_poly.pdbx_strand_id
1 'polypeptide(L)'
;MHHNKKTTYQEQTPKMYRLIIIISSIMFLTLAQDCQRPAGIEKLFENPCNLDGLKRSLERNPFEVWYFKDKFKSVEDMSLTPEQYDNQFVERATTKDRLQNVMKKALLGQNIGVTVMGGSISAGGGLINDYSDLRGIYYRVFIDWWQKTMQPFTGSSIDLRNLAVGGTSSNFFSFCYKTFMKPQDSMDLIFLEFSINDYILFKNSHPPWAMSLEKLTRQLLSEDISPAVMFVNFIQGNQQNVALCDNLENNGQTMLAWHYGITSFSMRDSLCPNTGNKNSL
;
A
#
# COMPACT_ATOMS: atom_id res chain seq x y z
N MET A 1 29.34 31.22 -8.92
CA MET A 1 29.14 30.39 -7.70
C MET A 1 27.66 30.05 -7.61
N HIS A 2 27.27 28.88 -8.12
CA HIS A 2 25.88 28.40 -8.01
C HIS A 2 25.69 27.78 -6.63
N HIS A 3 24.91 28.43 -5.77
CA HIS A 3 24.38 27.81 -4.57
C HIS A 3 23.27 26.83 -4.96
N ASN A 4 23.63 25.55 -4.99
CA ASN A 4 22.70 24.42 -4.97
C ASN A 4 21.92 24.48 -3.63
N LYS A 5 20.71 25.02 -3.66
CA LYS A 5 19.71 24.77 -2.61
C LYS A 5 19.27 23.31 -2.73
N LYS A 6 19.98 22.40 -2.05
CA LYS A 6 19.42 21.08 -1.74
C LYS A 6 18.26 21.31 -0.76
N THR A 7 17.04 21.27 -1.27
CA THR A 7 15.84 21.14 -0.45
C THR A 7 15.88 19.79 0.25
N THR A 8 16.21 19.80 1.54
CA THR A 8 16.11 18.64 2.43
C THR A 8 14.63 18.40 2.71
N TYR A 9 14.06 17.38 2.06
CA TYR A 9 12.75 16.83 2.40
C TYR A 9 12.93 15.95 3.64
N GLN A 10 12.42 16.39 4.79
CA GLN A 10 12.27 15.53 5.97
C GLN A 10 10.93 14.80 5.84
N GLU A 11 10.97 13.55 5.37
CA GLU A 11 9.79 12.70 5.28
C GLU A 11 9.65 11.87 6.56
N GLN A 12 8.52 12.03 7.24
CA GLN A 12 8.20 11.38 8.49
C GLN A 12 7.91 9.88 8.26
N THR A 13 8.92 9.06 8.54
CA THR A 13 8.91 7.59 8.70
C THR A 13 7.76 6.97 9.53
N PRO A 14 7.10 7.62 10.52
CA PRO A 14 6.22 6.91 11.45
C PRO A 14 4.90 6.37 10.90
N LYS A 15 4.47 6.62 9.65
CA LYS A 15 3.02 6.54 9.30
C LYS A 15 2.62 5.34 8.41
N MET A 16 3.41 4.27 8.38
CA MET A 16 3.32 3.19 7.39
C MET A 16 2.45 1.97 7.77
N TYR A 17 1.86 1.93 8.98
CA TYR A 17 1.31 0.68 9.56
C TYR A 17 -0.10 0.29 9.16
N ARG A 18 -0.82 1.12 8.40
CA ARG A 18 -2.20 0.78 8.02
C ARG A 18 -2.33 -0.08 6.79
N LEU A 19 -1.33 -0.10 5.94
CA LEU A 19 -1.25 -1.09 4.86
C LEU A 19 -1.28 -2.53 5.40
N ILE A 20 -0.65 -2.76 6.57
CA ILE A 20 -0.70 -4.04 7.28
C ILE A 20 -2.14 -4.41 7.69
N ILE A 21 -2.87 -3.47 8.27
CA ILE A 21 -4.22 -3.71 8.83
C ILE A 21 -5.24 -3.90 7.74
N ILE A 22 -5.05 -3.25 6.59
CA ILE A 22 -5.89 -3.43 5.41
C ILE A 22 -5.79 -4.87 4.93
N ILE A 23 -4.57 -5.38 4.78
CA ILE A 23 -4.35 -6.74 4.29
C ILE A 23 -4.76 -7.76 5.35
N SER A 24 -4.60 -7.45 6.65
CA SER A 24 -5.12 -8.28 7.74
C SER A 24 -6.66 -8.31 7.76
N SER A 25 -7.33 -7.18 7.55
CA SER A 25 -8.79 -7.06 7.55
C SER A 25 -9.41 -7.75 6.34
N ILE A 26 -8.82 -7.59 5.15
CA ILE A 26 -9.22 -8.33 3.95
C ILE A 26 -9.08 -9.83 4.17
N MET A 27 -8.01 -10.25 4.85
CA MET A 27 -7.85 -11.66 5.23
C MET A 27 -8.89 -12.15 6.20
N PHE A 28 -9.19 -11.39 7.26
CA PHE A 28 -10.28 -11.73 8.16
C PHE A 28 -11.58 -11.88 7.42
N LEU A 29 -11.90 -10.93 6.55
CA LEU A 29 -13.13 -10.96 5.75
C LEU A 29 -13.14 -12.17 4.82
N THR A 30 -12.01 -12.51 4.19
CA THR A 30 -11.90 -13.70 3.33
C THR A 30 -12.11 -14.98 4.15
N LEU A 31 -11.42 -15.12 5.28
CA LEU A 31 -11.58 -16.26 6.20
C LEU A 31 -13.01 -16.37 6.73
N ALA A 32 -13.63 -15.25 7.09
CA ALA A 32 -15.00 -15.20 7.61
C ALA A 32 -16.04 -15.56 6.54
N GLN A 33 -15.89 -15.04 5.31
CA GLN A 33 -16.76 -15.36 4.18
C GLN A 33 -16.68 -16.83 3.78
N ASP A 34 -15.51 -17.44 3.88
CA ASP A 34 -15.33 -18.86 3.57
C ASP A 34 -15.72 -19.78 4.74
N CYS A 35 -15.65 -19.34 6.01
CA CYS A 35 -16.26 -20.05 7.14
C CYS A 35 -17.80 -20.10 7.05
N GLN A 36 -18.43 -19.13 6.37
CA GLN A 36 -19.86 -19.14 6.07
C GLN A 36 -20.23 -20.08 4.93
N ARG A 37 -19.24 -20.61 4.18
CA ARG A 37 -19.44 -21.68 3.20
C ARG A 37 -18.91 -22.99 3.78
N PRO A 38 -19.78 -23.93 4.19
CA PRO A 38 -19.40 -25.12 4.97
C PRO A 38 -18.49 -26.15 4.27
N ALA A 39 -17.75 -25.80 3.20
CA ALA A 39 -16.87 -26.71 2.48
C ALA A 39 -15.58 -26.09 1.86
N GLY A 40 -15.26 -24.83 2.14
CA GLY A 40 -14.22 -24.08 1.40
C GLY A 40 -12.82 -24.13 2.01
N ILE A 41 -12.64 -23.51 3.18
CA ILE A 41 -11.32 -23.28 3.80
C ILE A 41 -10.77 -24.51 4.53
N GLU A 42 -11.63 -25.33 5.14
CA GLU A 42 -11.18 -26.54 5.87
C GLU A 42 -10.48 -27.55 4.94
N LYS A 43 -10.71 -27.47 3.63
CA LYS A 43 -9.99 -28.25 2.61
C LYS A 43 -8.66 -27.64 2.18
N LEU A 44 -8.45 -26.34 2.41
CA LEU A 44 -7.20 -25.63 2.09
C LEU A 44 -6.16 -25.81 3.19
N PHE A 45 -6.61 -26.02 4.43
CA PHE A 45 -5.75 -26.34 5.55
C PHE A 45 -5.91 -27.82 5.90
N GLU A 46 -4.90 -28.63 5.59
CA GLU A 46 -4.85 -30.04 6.02
C GLU A 46 -4.89 -30.19 7.56
N ASN A 47 -4.74 -29.10 8.32
CA ASN A 47 -4.72 -29.09 9.79
C ASN A 47 -5.60 -27.95 10.38
N PRO A 48 -6.70 -28.28 11.09
CA PRO A 48 -7.58 -27.31 11.76
C PRO A 48 -6.87 -26.40 12.78
N CYS A 49 -5.82 -26.88 13.45
CA CYS A 49 -5.03 -26.08 14.39
C CYS A 49 -4.34 -24.87 13.73
N ASN A 50 -4.16 -24.94 12.41
CA ASN A 50 -3.48 -23.91 11.63
C ASN A 50 -4.39 -22.71 11.34
N LEU A 51 -5.70 -22.94 11.19
CA LEU A 51 -6.68 -21.89 10.93
C LEU A 51 -6.95 -21.02 12.16
N ASP A 52 -7.14 -21.63 13.34
CA ASP A 52 -7.34 -20.89 14.58
C ASP A 52 -6.08 -20.15 15.02
N GLY A 53 -4.90 -20.74 14.76
CA GLY A 53 -3.62 -20.06 14.91
C GLY A 53 -3.51 -18.83 14.00
N LEU A 54 -3.88 -18.98 12.72
CA LEU A 54 -3.89 -17.90 11.76
C LEU A 54 -4.86 -16.78 12.14
N LYS A 55 -6.10 -17.11 12.54
CA LYS A 55 -7.09 -16.13 13.02
C LYS A 55 -6.52 -15.33 14.18
N ARG A 56 -6.05 -15.99 15.25
CA ARG A 56 -5.43 -15.30 16.39
C ARG A 56 -4.24 -14.47 15.97
N SER A 57 -3.43 -14.94 15.03
CA SER A 57 -2.27 -14.21 14.54
C SER A 57 -2.66 -12.93 13.80
N LEU A 58 -3.70 -12.99 12.97
CA LEU A 58 -4.23 -11.82 12.28
C LEU A 58 -4.84 -10.80 13.28
N GLU A 59 -5.35 -11.26 14.43
CA GLU A 59 -6.04 -10.42 15.44
C GLU A 59 -5.03 -9.70 16.34
N ARG A 60 -3.74 -10.08 16.23
CA ARG A 60 -2.67 -9.46 17.02
C ARG A 60 -2.62 -7.97 16.75
N ASN A 61 -2.36 -7.23 17.82
CA ASN A 61 -2.08 -5.81 17.73
C ASN A 61 -0.89 -5.60 16.77
N PRO A 62 -1.04 -4.82 15.68
CA PRO A 62 0.02 -4.60 14.70
C PRO A 62 1.29 -3.99 15.32
N PHE A 63 1.16 -3.24 16.42
CA PHE A 63 2.29 -2.67 17.18
C PHE A 63 3.12 -3.73 17.92
N GLU A 64 2.68 -4.98 18.01
CA GLU A 64 3.42 -6.07 18.66
C GLU A 64 4.17 -6.97 17.66
N VAL A 65 3.88 -6.82 16.38
CA VAL A 65 4.36 -7.75 15.34
C VAL A 65 5.65 -7.23 14.72
N TRP A 66 5.65 -5.98 14.28
CA TRP A 66 6.64 -5.51 13.30
C TRP A 66 8.00 -5.12 13.91
N TYR A 67 9.00 -4.91 13.05
CA TYR A 67 10.41 -4.72 13.44
C TYR A 67 10.65 -3.60 14.46
N PHE A 68 9.92 -2.49 14.40
CA PHE A 68 10.12 -1.37 15.35
C PHE A 68 9.03 -1.29 16.43
N LYS A 69 8.42 -2.42 16.80
CA LYS A 69 7.51 -2.53 17.96
C LYS A 69 8.08 -1.94 19.26
N ASP A 70 9.40 -2.00 19.44
CA ASP A 70 10.04 -1.47 20.64
C ASP A 70 10.17 0.07 20.62
N LYS A 71 10.11 0.67 19.42
CA LYS A 71 10.18 2.13 19.19
C LYS A 71 8.79 2.77 19.12
N PHE A 72 7.83 2.09 18.50
CA PHE A 72 6.45 2.55 18.37
C PHE A 72 5.52 1.49 18.95
N LYS A 73 4.98 1.77 20.12
CA LYS A 73 4.13 0.85 20.90
C LYS A 73 2.64 1.16 20.72
N SER A 74 2.33 2.32 20.18
CA SER A 74 0.98 2.85 20.05
C SER A 74 0.85 3.81 18.85
N VAL A 75 -0.38 4.16 18.50
CA VAL A 75 -0.70 5.13 17.45
C VAL A 75 -0.18 6.53 17.84
N GLU A 76 -0.20 6.82 19.14
CA GLU A 76 0.26 8.08 19.73
C GLU A 76 1.77 8.27 19.56
N ASP A 77 2.56 7.19 19.64
CA ASP A 77 4.01 7.23 19.39
C ASP A 77 4.36 7.67 17.96
N MET A 78 3.38 7.63 17.05
CA MET A 78 3.52 8.09 15.66
C MET A 78 2.96 9.50 15.43
N SER A 79 2.53 10.18 16.50
CA SER A 79 1.84 11.48 16.41
C SER A 79 0.55 11.41 15.57
N LEU A 80 -0.20 10.32 15.71
CA LEU A 80 -1.55 10.17 15.15
C LEU A 80 -2.57 10.02 16.29
N THR A 81 -3.81 10.43 16.04
CA THR A 81 -4.96 10.05 16.87
C THR A 81 -5.61 8.76 16.34
N PRO A 82 -6.41 8.04 17.16
CA PRO A 82 -7.19 6.88 16.73
C PRO A 82 -8.15 7.15 15.56
N GLU A 83 -8.69 8.37 15.44
CA GLU A 83 -9.53 8.78 14.31
C GLU A 83 -8.71 9.00 13.04
N GLN A 84 -7.57 9.69 13.14
CA GLN A 84 -6.70 9.97 11.99
C GLN A 84 -6.11 8.69 11.41
N TYR A 85 -5.47 7.89 12.25
CA TYR A 85 -6.06 6.61 12.60
C TYR A 85 -6.97 5.97 11.56
N ASP A 86 -8.21 5.69 11.94
CA ASP A 86 -9.33 5.12 11.17
C ASP A 86 -9.58 5.64 9.76
N ASN A 87 -9.22 6.87 9.44
CA ASN A 87 -9.53 7.46 8.12
C ASN A 87 -8.55 7.10 6.98
N GLN A 88 -7.41 6.42 7.23
CA GLN A 88 -6.42 6.22 6.14
C GLN A 88 -6.81 5.18 5.07
N PHE A 89 -7.96 4.52 5.19
CA PHE A 89 -8.33 3.39 4.32
C PHE A 89 -9.62 3.65 3.55
N VAL A 90 -9.58 3.37 2.24
CA VAL A 90 -10.76 3.41 1.37
C VAL A 90 -10.86 2.09 0.59
N GLU A 91 -11.65 1.15 1.12
CA GLU A 91 -12.01 -0.09 0.42
C GLU A 91 -12.95 0.20 -0.75
N ARG A 92 -12.75 -0.46 -1.89
CA ARG A 92 -13.64 -0.34 -3.05
C ARG A 92 -14.01 -1.71 -3.62
N ALA A 93 -15.29 -1.88 -3.93
CA ALA A 93 -15.90 -3.18 -4.15
C ALA A 93 -15.34 -3.97 -5.35
N THR A 94 -14.84 -3.32 -6.41
CA THR A 94 -14.43 -4.02 -7.64
C THR A 94 -13.00 -4.56 -7.66
N THR A 95 -12.12 -4.16 -6.73
CA THR A 95 -10.81 -4.84 -6.55
C THR A 95 -10.82 -5.93 -5.48
N LYS A 96 -11.95 -6.09 -4.78
CA LYS A 96 -12.11 -7.10 -3.73
C LYS A 96 -11.76 -8.50 -4.21
N ASP A 97 -12.28 -8.92 -5.36
CA ASP A 97 -12.04 -10.27 -5.88
C ASP A 97 -10.56 -10.54 -6.22
N ARG A 98 -9.85 -9.51 -6.71
CA ARG A 98 -8.41 -9.62 -7.00
C ARG A 98 -7.59 -9.75 -5.73
N LEU A 99 -7.92 -8.96 -4.70
CA LEU A 99 -7.29 -9.07 -3.38
C LEU A 99 -7.63 -10.39 -2.69
N GLN A 100 -8.87 -10.88 -2.83
CA GLN A 100 -9.28 -12.21 -2.38
C GLN A 100 -8.50 -13.32 -3.07
N ASN A 101 -8.20 -13.19 -4.37
CA ASN A 101 -7.37 -14.16 -5.08
C ASN A 101 -5.94 -14.20 -4.55
N VAL A 102 -5.35 -13.03 -4.23
CA VAL A 102 -4.05 -12.97 -3.54
C VAL A 102 -4.11 -13.72 -2.21
N MET A 103 -5.17 -13.51 -1.43
CA MET A 103 -5.32 -14.20 -0.15
C MET A 103 -5.53 -15.70 -0.32
N LYS A 104 -6.35 -16.13 -1.29
CA LYS A 104 -6.57 -17.53 -1.58
C LYS A 104 -5.27 -18.25 -1.97
N LYS A 105 -4.42 -17.63 -2.79
CA LYS A 105 -3.08 -18.15 -3.10
C LYS A 105 -2.24 -18.29 -1.84
N ALA A 106 -2.27 -17.30 -0.95
CA ALA A 106 -1.53 -17.35 0.31
C ALA A 106 -2.01 -18.48 1.21
N LEU A 107 -3.32 -18.67 1.37
CA LEU A 107 -3.90 -19.76 2.17
C LEU A 107 -3.57 -21.15 1.61
N LEU A 108 -3.29 -21.24 0.30
CA LEU A 108 -2.80 -22.45 -0.37
C LEU A 108 -1.27 -22.66 -0.21
N GLY A 109 -0.59 -21.81 0.56
CA GLY A 109 0.86 -21.85 0.77
C GLY A 109 1.67 -21.40 -0.44
N GLN A 110 1.04 -20.81 -1.46
CA GLN A 110 1.75 -20.27 -2.61
C GLN A 110 2.45 -18.96 -2.23
N ASN A 111 3.66 -18.74 -2.74
CA ASN A 111 4.31 -17.45 -2.62
C ASN A 111 3.52 -16.38 -3.37
N ILE A 112 3.52 -15.17 -2.80
CA ILE A 112 2.85 -14.00 -3.37
C ILE A 112 3.90 -13.05 -3.92
N GLY A 113 3.84 -12.81 -5.23
CA GLY A 113 4.63 -11.79 -5.90
C GLY A 113 4.12 -10.39 -5.57
N VAL A 114 4.94 -9.59 -4.88
CA VAL A 114 4.60 -8.20 -4.55
C VAL A 114 5.47 -7.27 -5.38
N THR A 115 4.84 -6.46 -6.23
CA THR A 115 5.53 -5.47 -7.04
C THR A 115 5.26 -4.06 -6.52
N VAL A 116 6.32 -3.26 -6.38
CA VAL A 116 6.22 -1.86 -5.95
C VAL A 116 6.67 -0.97 -7.10
N MET A 117 5.79 -0.10 -7.58
CA MET A 117 6.12 0.95 -8.52
C MET A 117 5.83 2.29 -7.84
N GLY A 118 6.87 3.11 -7.66
CA GLY A 118 6.72 4.36 -6.93
C GLY A 118 7.90 5.30 -7.08
N GLY A 119 7.76 6.46 -6.46
CA GLY A 119 8.76 7.52 -6.46
C GLY A 119 9.83 7.38 -5.38
N SER A 120 10.30 8.51 -4.87
CA SER A 120 11.38 8.56 -3.88
C SER A 120 11.04 7.87 -2.58
N ILE A 121 9.81 7.97 -2.07
CA ILE A 121 9.39 7.32 -0.82
C ILE A 121 9.53 5.80 -0.94
N SER A 122 9.01 5.23 -2.03
CA SER A 122 9.13 3.81 -2.34
C SER A 122 10.58 3.37 -2.63
N ALA A 123 11.43 4.26 -3.13
CA ALA A 123 12.86 3.99 -3.29
C ALA A 123 13.66 4.06 -1.97
N GLY A 124 13.04 4.47 -0.85
CA GLY A 124 13.70 4.66 0.44
C GLY A 124 14.29 6.06 0.65
N GLY A 125 13.94 7.01 -0.20
CA GLY A 125 14.20 8.44 -0.01
C GLY A 125 13.62 8.93 1.33
N GLY A 126 14.26 9.94 1.93
CA GLY A 126 13.93 10.41 3.28
C GLY A 126 14.54 9.54 4.38
N LEU A 127 14.34 8.22 4.34
CA LEU A 127 14.87 7.32 5.37
C LEU A 127 16.40 7.29 5.41
N ILE A 128 17.05 7.19 4.24
CA ILE A 128 18.53 7.14 4.16
C ILE A 128 19.20 8.34 4.86
N ASN A 129 18.54 9.50 4.88
CA ASN A 129 19.12 10.73 5.41
C ASN A 129 18.95 10.88 6.93
N ASP A 130 17.87 10.36 7.51
CA ASP A 130 17.55 10.54 8.94
C ASP A 130 17.75 9.27 9.77
N TYR A 131 17.66 8.09 9.14
CA TYR A 131 17.77 6.78 9.78
C TYR A 131 18.26 5.77 8.72
N SER A 132 19.55 5.42 8.71
CA SER A 132 20.19 4.48 7.77
C SER A 132 19.57 3.07 7.69
N ASP A 133 18.45 2.84 8.37
CA ASP A 133 17.65 1.64 8.39
C ASP A 133 16.46 1.72 7.41
N LEU A 134 16.59 1.04 6.28
CA LEU A 134 15.54 0.93 5.27
C LEU A 134 14.38 0.01 5.67
N ARG A 135 14.45 -0.72 6.79
CA ARG A 135 13.34 -1.60 7.22
C ARG A 135 12.05 -0.85 7.50
N GLY A 136 12.14 0.47 7.71
CA GLY A 136 11.00 1.34 7.87
C GLY A 136 10.09 1.41 6.65
N ILE A 137 10.57 1.19 5.41
CA ILE A 137 9.76 1.42 4.20
C ILE A 137 8.47 0.58 4.21
N TYR A 138 7.35 1.16 3.80
CA TYR A 138 6.00 0.62 4.02
C TYR A 138 5.81 -0.80 3.50
N TYR A 139 6.33 -1.12 2.33
CA TYR A 139 6.23 -2.48 1.78
C TYR A 139 7.11 -3.48 2.54
N ARG A 140 8.22 -3.03 3.17
CA ARG A 140 9.05 -3.89 4.02
C ARG A 140 8.39 -4.14 5.37
N VAL A 141 7.71 -3.13 5.90
CA VAL A 141 6.85 -3.26 7.08
C VAL A 141 5.73 -4.26 6.80
N PHE A 142 5.09 -4.17 5.64
CA PHE A 142 4.13 -5.17 5.16
C PHE A 142 4.73 -6.59 5.06
N ILE A 143 5.92 -6.75 4.47
CA ILE A 143 6.59 -8.05 4.34
C ILE A 143 6.94 -8.64 5.72
N ASP A 144 7.48 -7.84 6.63
CA ASP A 144 7.81 -8.29 7.99
C ASP A 144 6.57 -8.75 8.75
N TRP A 145 5.46 -8.01 8.59
CA TRP A 145 4.18 -8.46 9.11
C TRP A 145 3.71 -9.77 8.47
N TRP A 146 3.83 -9.92 7.15
CA TRP A 146 3.47 -11.16 6.45
C TRP A 146 4.29 -12.35 6.97
N GLN A 147 5.60 -12.19 7.11
CA GLN A 147 6.49 -13.23 7.61
C GLN A 147 6.14 -13.67 9.04
N LYS A 148 5.64 -12.77 9.87
CA LYS A 148 5.30 -13.05 11.28
C LYS A 148 3.86 -13.46 11.51
N THR A 149 2.98 -13.15 10.56
CA THR A 149 1.53 -13.32 10.71
C THR A 149 0.97 -14.38 9.79
N MET A 150 1.46 -14.44 8.55
CA MET A 150 0.95 -15.32 7.51
C MET A 150 1.79 -16.56 7.31
N GLN A 151 3.09 -16.37 7.11
CA GLN A 151 3.99 -17.45 6.76
C GLN A 151 4.01 -18.61 7.78
N PRO A 152 3.93 -18.40 9.12
CA PRO A 152 3.97 -19.50 10.07
C PRO A 152 2.78 -20.46 9.96
N PHE A 153 1.66 -19.95 9.45
CA PHE A 153 0.41 -20.71 9.35
C PHE A 153 0.07 -21.14 7.92
N THR A 154 0.59 -20.46 6.92
CA THR A 154 0.27 -20.78 5.52
C THR A 154 1.44 -21.38 4.77
N GLY A 155 2.68 -21.16 5.22
CA GLY A 155 3.89 -21.42 4.44
C GLY A 155 4.14 -20.39 3.32
N SER A 156 3.18 -19.51 3.03
CA SER A 156 3.28 -18.49 1.99
C SER A 156 4.28 -17.40 2.35
N SER A 157 5.23 -17.13 1.45
CA SER A 157 6.19 -16.04 1.57
C SER A 157 5.97 -14.95 0.51
N ILE A 158 6.56 -13.77 0.70
CA ILE A 158 6.50 -12.68 -0.27
C ILE A 158 7.75 -12.68 -1.16
N ASP A 159 7.52 -12.72 -2.47
CA ASP A 159 8.55 -12.50 -3.49
C ASP A 159 8.49 -11.03 -3.95
N LEU A 160 9.33 -10.18 -3.35
CA LEU A 160 9.35 -8.74 -3.62
C LEU A 160 10.06 -8.39 -4.94
N ARG A 161 9.41 -7.53 -5.74
CA ARG A 161 9.97 -6.80 -6.87
C ARG A 161 9.80 -5.29 -6.65
N ASN A 162 10.85 -4.66 -6.11
CA ASN A 162 10.86 -3.20 -5.98
C ASN A 162 11.37 -2.56 -7.28
N LEU A 163 10.48 -1.88 -8.00
CA LEU A 163 10.77 -1.15 -9.22
C LEU A 163 10.83 0.36 -8.99
N ALA A 164 10.73 0.82 -7.74
CA ALA A 164 10.68 2.25 -7.42
C ALA A 164 11.96 2.98 -7.87
N VAL A 165 11.76 4.15 -8.48
CA VAL A 165 12.84 5.03 -8.93
C VAL A 165 12.58 6.43 -8.40
N GLY A 166 13.54 6.96 -7.65
CA GLY A 166 13.42 8.30 -7.06
C GLY A 166 13.16 9.37 -8.10
N GLY A 167 12.23 10.28 -7.80
CA GLY A 167 11.86 11.40 -8.68
C GLY A 167 11.06 11.01 -9.93
N THR A 168 10.61 9.76 -10.05
CA THR A 168 9.76 9.31 -11.17
C THR A 168 8.28 9.41 -10.86
N SER A 169 7.46 9.46 -11.91
CA SER A 169 6.01 9.58 -11.89
C SER A 169 5.39 8.40 -12.66
N SER A 170 4.09 8.20 -12.58
CA SER A 170 3.38 7.08 -13.21
C SER A 170 3.55 7.02 -14.73
N ASN A 171 3.80 8.16 -15.38
CA ASN A 171 4.06 8.23 -16.82
C ASN A 171 5.27 7.37 -17.22
N PHE A 172 6.34 7.38 -16.41
CA PHE A 172 7.54 6.57 -16.63
C PHE A 172 7.18 5.08 -16.73
N PHE A 173 6.45 4.57 -15.75
CA PHE A 173 6.03 3.17 -15.70
C PHE A 173 5.00 2.83 -16.77
N SER A 174 4.08 3.75 -17.11
CA SER A 174 3.07 3.55 -18.17
C SER A 174 3.67 3.30 -19.56
N PHE A 175 4.93 3.66 -19.77
CA PHE A 175 5.66 3.40 -21.02
C PHE A 175 6.49 2.12 -20.97
N CYS A 176 7.09 1.75 -19.83
CA CYS A 176 8.13 0.72 -19.81
C CYS A 176 8.18 -0.19 -18.58
N TYR A 177 7.12 -0.29 -17.74
CA TYR A 177 7.21 -1.15 -16.54
C TYR A 177 7.60 -2.60 -16.87
N LYS A 178 7.14 -3.15 -18.02
CA LYS A 178 7.49 -4.50 -18.47
C LYS A 178 8.98 -4.70 -18.70
N THR A 179 9.72 -3.66 -19.06
CA THR A 179 11.19 -3.74 -19.26
C THR A 179 11.93 -4.01 -17.96
N PHE A 180 11.31 -3.70 -16.80
CA PHE A 180 11.87 -3.99 -15.49
C PHE A 180 11.45 -5.35 -14.93
N MET A 181 10.58 -6.08 -15.64
CA MET A 181 10.09 -7.39 -15.23
C MET A 181 10.77 -8.50 -16.03
N LYS A 182 11.12 -9.59 -15.34
CA LYS A 182 11.58 -10.83 -15.97
C LYS A 182 10.39 -11.76 -16.24
N PRO A 183 10.46 -12.65 -17.24
CA PRO A 183 9.37 -13.58 -17.54
C PRO A 183 8.91 -14.45 -16.36
N GLN A 184 9.81 -14.75 -15.43
CA GLN A 184 9.53 -15.56 -14.23
C GLN A 184 9.03 -14.75 -13.02
N ASP A 185 8.90 -13.43 -13.14
CA ASP A 185 8.48 -12.60 -12.02
C ASP A 185 6.96 -12.76 -11.80
N SER A 186 6.57 -13.11 -10.56
CA SER A 186 5.16 -13.05 -10.17
C SER A 186 4.78 -11.63 -9.77
N MET A 187 3.57 -11.23 -10.14
CA MET A 187 2.99 -9.94 -9.83
C MET A 187 1.54 -10.17 -9.41
N ASP A 188 1.34 -10.64 -8.19
CA ASP A 188 0.03 -10.94 -7.63
C ASP A 188 -0.59 -9.69 -6.98
N LEU A 189 0.23 -8.90 -6.30
CA LEU A 189 -0.15 -7.66 -5.62
C LEU A 189 0.79 -6.52 -6.03
N ILE A 190 0.22 -5.40 -6.44
CA ILE A 190 0.97 -4.23 -6.92
C ILE A 190 0.63 -3.02 -6.07
N PHE A 191 1.66 -2.37 -5.54
CA PHE A 191 1.55 -1.05 -4.91
C PHE A 191 1.98 0.02 -5.91
N LEU A 192 1.07 0.95 -6.20
CA LEU A 192 1.34 2.14 -6.99
C LEU A 192 1.38 3.37 -6.09
N GLU A 193 2.52 4.05 -6.06
CA GLU A 193 2.80 5.16 -5.16
C GLU A 193 3.27 6.37 -5.96
N PHE A 194 2.32 7.19 -6.42
CA PHE A 194 2.59 8.32 -7.32
C PHE A 194 1.83 9.61 -6.97
N SER A 195 1.01 9.60 -5.91
CA SER A 195 0.13 10.72 -5.53
C SER A 195 0.84 12.08 -5.42
N ILE A 196 2.09 12.09 -4.96
CA ILE A 196 2.92 13.29 -4.85
C ILE A 196 3.62 13.60 -6.18
N ASN A 197 4.32 12.60 -6.74
CA ASN A 197 5.16 12.79 -7.92
C ASN A 197 4.36 13.25 -9.14
N ASP A 198 3.23 12.59 -9.42
CA ASP A 198 2.34 12.96 -10.52
C ASP A 198 1.76 14.36 -10.32
N TYR A 199 1.32 14.68 -9.09
CA TYR A 199 0.81 16.02 -8.80
C TYR A 199 1.87 17.10 -9.07
N ILE A 200 3.08 16.93 -8.56
CA ILE A 200 4.17 17.88 -8.80
C ILE A 200 4.47 18.03 -10.29
N LEU A 201 4.52 16.90 -11.02
CA LEU A 201 4.85 16.89 -12.44
C LEU A 201 3.76 17.54 -13.30
N PHE A 202 2.48 17.29 -12.98
CA PHE A 202 1.35 17.63 -13.86
C PHE A 202 0.52 18.83 -13.40
N LYS A 203 0.67 19.37 -12.17
CA LYS A 203 -0.17 20.48 -11.67
C LYS A 203 -0.18 21.76 -12.51
N ASN A 204 0.84 21.96 -13.35
CA ASN A 204 0.94 23.11 -14.27
C ASN A 204 0.59 22.74 -15.72
N SER A 205 0.05 21.54 -15.94
CA SER A 205 -0.34 21.02 -17.25
C SER A 205 -1.87 20.99 -17.40
N HIS A 206 -2.37 20.71 -18.60
CA HIS A 206 -3.80 20.61 -18.86
C HIS A 206 -4.38 19.35 -18.18
N PRO A 207 -5.49 19.46 -17.42
CA PRO A 207 -6.12 18.30 -16.79
C PRO A 207 -6.73 17.33 -17.82
N PRO A 208 -6.98 16.05 -17.44
CA PRO A 208 -6.81 15.48 -16.11
C PRO A 208 -5.36 15.10 -15.76
N TRP A 209 -4.88 15.51 -14.58
CA TRP A 209 -3.50 15.26 -14.14
C TRP A 209 -3.23 13.78 -13.81
N ALA A 210 -4.28 12.99 -13.53
CA ALA A 210 -4.18 11.56 -13.24
C ALA A 210 -4.12 10.67 -14.50
N MET A 211 -4.06 11.23 -15.71
CA MET A 211 -4.11 10.46 -16.96
C MET A 211 -3.01 9.39 -17.07
N SER A 212 -1.80 9.72 -16.64
CA SER A 212 -0.68 8.77 -16.67
C SER A 212 -0.89 7.59 -15.72
N LEU A 213 -1.43 7.87 -14.52
CA LEU A 213 -1.77 6.85 -13.53
C LEU A 213 -2.92 5.98 -14.03
N GLU A 214 -3.92 6.57 -14.69
CA GLU A 214 -5.00 5.83 -15.32
C GLU A 214 -4.48 4.85 -16.37
N LYS A 215 -3.60 5.32 -17.27
CA LYS A 215 -3.02 4.49 -18.32
C LYS A 215 -2.28 3.29 -17.74
N LEU A 216 -1.42 3.52 -16.74
CA LEU A 216 -0.72 2.45 -16.03
C LEU A 216 -1.70 1.49 -15.34
N THR A 217 -2.70 2.02 -14.63
CA THR A 217 -3.71 1.22 -13.92
C THR A 217 -4.44 0.29 -14.89
N ARG A 218 -4.89 0.81 -16.03
CA ARG A 218 -5.58 0.01 -17.06
C ARG A 218 -4.69 -1.10 -17.61
N GLN A 219 -3.42 -0.81 -17.89
CA GLN A 219 -2.47 -1.82 -18.38
C GLN A 219 -2.34 -2.96 -17.37
N LEU A 220 -2.12 -2.65 -16.09
CA LEU A 220 -1.97 -3.65 -15.04
C LEU A 220 -3.25 -4.46 -14.80
N LEU A 221 -4.42 -3.81 -14.82
CA LEU A 221 -5.69 -4.51 -14.69
C LEU A 221 -6.00 -5.44 -15.88
N SER A 222 -5.45 -5.13 -17.07
CA SER A 222 -5.60 -5.94 -18.28
C SER A 222 -4.63 -7.11 -18.39
N GLU A 223 -3.69 -7.27 -17.46
CA GLU A 223 -2.80 -8.44 -17.46
C GLU A 223 -3.56 -9.74 -17.22
N ASP A 224 -3.20 -10.79 -17.94
CA ASP A 224 -3.86 -12.11 -17.90
C ASP A 224 -3.82 -12.74 -16.50
N ILE A 225 -2.75 -12.47 -15.74
CA ILE A 225 -2.59 -12.94 -14.36
C ILE A 225 -3.54 -12.23 -13.37
N SER A 226 -4.29 -11.23 -13.83
CA SER A 226 -5.28 -10.46 -13.08
C SER A 226 -4.77 -9.97 -11.70
N PRO A 227 -3.68 -9.18 -11.67
CA PRO A 227 -3.05 -8.75 -10.43
C PRO A 227 -4.00 -7.87 -9.61
N ALA A 228 -3.88 -7.91 -8.28
CA ALA A 228 -4.46 -6.91 -7.41
C ALA A 228 -3.63 -5.63 -7.47
N VAL A 229 -4.28 -4.49 -7.70
CA VAL A 229 -3.65 -3.17 -7.72
C VAL A 229 -4.16 -2.36 -6.53
N MET A 230 -3.26 -1.75 -5.78
CA MET A 230 -3.59 -0.83 -4.69
C MET A 230 -2.84 0.50 -4.88
N PHE A 231 -3.54 1.60 -4.58
CA PHE A 231 -2.90 2.91 -4.50
C PHE A 231 -2.39 3.16 -3.09
N VAL A 232 -1.14 3.59 -2.98
CA VAL A 232 -0.51 4.01 -1.72
C VAL A 232 -0.26 5.51 -1.84
N ASN A 233 -1.04 6.31 -1.11
CA ASN A 233 -1.04 7.76 -1.26
C ASN A 233 -0.42 8.42 -0.04
N PHE A 234 0.74 9.02 -0.27
CA PHE A 234 1.43 9.85 0.71
C PHE A 234 1.08 11.33 0.49
N ILE A 235 1.44 12.15 1.48
CA ILE A 235 1.36 13.61 1.39
C ILE A 235 2.74 14.22 1.62
N GLN A 236 2.93 15.43 1.11
CA GLN A 236 4.14 16.19 1.39
C GLN A 236 4.06 16.86 2.77
N GLY A 237 5.21 17.12 3.38
CA GLY A 237 5.36 18.07 4.47
C GLY A 237 6.03 19.35 3.98
N ASN A 238 5.66 20.51 4.52
CA ASN A 238 6.43 21.73 4.32
C ASN A 238 7.66 21.79 5.25
N GLN A 239 8.44 22.86 5.18
CA GLN A 239 9.65 23.04 6.00
C GLN A 239 9.39 23.11 7.51
N GLN A 240 8.13 23.33 7.91
CA GLN A 240 7.68 23.34 9.31
C GLN A 240 7.00 22.01 9.70
N ASN A 241 7.16 20.95 8.89
CA ASN A 241 6.54 19.65 9.07
C ASN A 241 5.00 19.67 9.09
N VAL A 242 4.40 20.69 8.46
CA VAL A 242 2.95 20.76 8.28
C VAL A 242 2.56 20.00 7.02
N ALA A 243 1.55 19.14 7.15
CA ALA A 243 0.95 18.38 6.07
C ALA A 243 0.47 19.30 4.93
N LEU A 244 0.93 19.03 3.71
CA LEU A 244 0.42 19.63 2.47
C LEU A 244 -0.62 18.69 1.88
N CYS A 245 -1.87 19.11 1.98
CA CYS A 245 -3.04 18.26 1.74
C CYS A 245 -3.54 18.22 0.30
N ASP A 246 -2.93 18.99 -0.59
CA ASP A 246 -3.23 18.96 -2.03
C ASP A 246 -2.23 18.03 -2.72
N ASN A 247 -2.73 16.96 -3.34
CA ASN A 247 -1.97 15.98 -4.10
C ASN A 247 -2.85 15.42 -5.24
N LEU A 248 -2.43 14.35 -5.90
CA LEU A 248 -3.20 13.79 -7.02
C LEU A 248 -4.59 13.26 -6.59
N GLU A 249 -4.80 12.92 -5.31
CA GLU A 249 -6.10 12.46 -4.79
C GLU A 249 -7.18 13.54 -5.00
N ASN A 250 -6.85 14.81 -4.78
CA ASN A 250 -7.72 15.95 -5.07
C ASN A 250 -7.92 16.21 -6.56
N ASN A 251 -6.99 15.72 -7.39
CA ASN A 251 -6.85 16.11 -8.78
C ASN A 251 -7.04 14.93 -9.74
N GLY A 252 -7.95 14.02 -9.38
CA GLY A 252 -8.46 12.96 -10.24
C GLY A 252 -8.13 11.54 -9.78
N GLN A 253 -7.15 11.31 -8.91
CA GLN A 253 -6.80 9.95 -8.46
C GLN A 253 -7.91 9.30 -7.63
N THR A 254 -8.66 10.05 -6.82
CA THR A 254 -9.81 9.50 -6.10
C THR A 254 -10.91 9.05 -7.07
N MET A 255 -11.22 9.87 -8.07
CA MET A 255 -12.20 9.51 -9.12
C MET A 255 -11.74 8.29 -9.92
N LEU A 256 -10.45 8.22 -10.23
CA LEU A 256 -9.83 7.06 -10.87
C LEU A 256 -10.00 5.80 -10.02
N ALA A 257 -9.69 5.91 -8.72
CA ALA A 257 -9.82 4.81 -7.79
C ALA A 257 -11.28 4.34 -7.69
N TRP A 258 -12.25 5.26 -7.75
CA TRP A 258 -13.68 4.92 -7.80
C TRP A 258 -14.05 4.19 -9.09
N HIS A 259 -13.64 4.73 -10.25
CA HIS A 259 -14.01 4.20 -11.56
C HIS A 259 -13.52 2.77 -11.78
N TYR A 260 -12.29 2.46 -11.36
CA TYR A 260 -11.72 1.11 -11.46
C TYR A 260 -11.87 0.29 -10.16
N GLY A 261 -12.55 0.88 -9.16
CA GLY A 261 -12.68 0.42 -7.76
C GLY A 261 -11.40 -0.11 -7.13
N ILE A 262 -10.32 0.66 -7.29
CA ILE A 262 -9.01 0.42 -6.68
C ILE A 262 -9.06 0.72 -5.19
N THR A 263 -8.74 -0.26 -4.36
CA THR A 263 -8.52 -0.06 -2.93
C THR A 263 -7.30 0.85 -2.69
N SER A 264 -7.43 1.83 -1.80
CA SER A 264 -6.36 2.80 -1.54
C SER A 264 -6.06 3.00 -0.06
N PHE A 265 -4.77 3.21 0.22
CA PHE A 265 -4.27 3.80 1.45
C PHE A 265 -4.07 5.31 1.23
N SER A 266 -4.59 6.15 2.12
CA SER A 266 -4.52 7.62 2.02
C SER A 266 -4.01 8.27 3.31
N MET A 267 -2.80 8.83 3.26
CA MET A 267 -2.35 9.73 4.34
C MET A 267 -3.10 11.05 4.35
N ARG A 268 -3.67 11.45 3.22
CA ARG A 268 -4.44 12.69 3.14
C ARG A 268 -5.70 12.57 3.99
N ASP A 269 -6.52 11.54 3.78
CA ASP A 269 -7.76 11.34 4.54
C ASP A 269 -7.49 11.15 6.05
N SER A 270 -6.27 10.73 6.39
CA SER A 270 -5.78 10.66 7.76
C SER A 270 -5.45 11.99 8.38
N LEU A 271 -4.54 12.74 7.75
CA LEU A 271 -3.81 13.85 8.36
C LEU A 271 -4.44 15.20 8.05
N CYS A 272 -5.23 15.26 7.00
CA CYS A 272 -5.82 16.49 6.52
C CYS A 272 -7.23 16.65 7.09
N PRO A 273 -7.59 17.85 7.59
CA PRO A 273 -8.95 18.12 8.02
C PRO A 273 -9.93 17.82 6.87
N ASN A 274 -10.99 17.07 7.17
CA ASN A 274 -12.11 16.87 6.24
C ASN A 274 -12.83 18.21 6.01
N THR A 275 -12.34 18.99 5.05
CA THR A 275 -12.98 20.25 4.62
C THR A 275 -14.11 20.01 3.62
N GLY A 276 -14.35 18.76 3.22
CA GLY A 276 -15.47 18.36 2.38
C GLY A 276 -16.53 17.62 3.20
N ASN A 277 -17.79 18.06 3.09
CA ASN A 277 -18.97 17.35 3.60
C ASN A 277 -18.89 15.87 3.22
N LYS A 278 -18.88 14.97 4.21
CA LYS A 278 -19.01 13.51 4.03
C LYS A 278 -20.37 13.06 3.43
N ASN A 279 -21.19 14.00 2.94
CA ASN A 279 -22.57 13.79 2.48
C ASN A 279 -22.80 14.12 1.00
N SER A 280 -21.78 14.10 0.15
CA SER A 280 -22.00 14.32 -1.29
C SER A 280 -21.03 13.53 -2.16
N LEU A 281 -21.36 12.25 -2.38
CA LEU A 281 -21.64 11.60 -3.68
C LEU A 281 -21.50 10.08 -3.54
#